data_AF-A0A6A3HEY0-F1
#
_entry.id   AF-A0A6A3HEY0-F1
#
_cell.length_a   1.000
_cell.length_b   1.000
_cell.length_c   1.000
_cell.angle_alpha   90.00
_cell.angle_beta   90.00
_cell.angle_gamma   90.00
#
_symmetry.space_group_name_H-M   'P 1'
#
loop_
_entity.id
_entity.type
_entity.pdbx_description
1 polymer ?
#
loop_
_entity_poly.entity_id
_entity_poly.type
_entity_poly.pdbx_seq_one_letter_code
_entity_poly.pdbx_strand_id
1 'polypeptide(L)'
;MGETRVGTAEGDMDLPIQLGQWLHSFQGHEVKVAANGQCAFLAMLASNINHKGPEMKTTTTVAKDATTTKWYVYTLMMANLRKDVELDLVNPIEECAKLYPGQPRHTLVNGTTAALYVHYDTARQRSVGMNVPASFWAGPHELRALAQYLREPIIVFDVSENTDAHMQRYCYKHYRLADGTDHEVALERPSPTETRLNISGIAGRYMLSPPSWC
;
A
#
# COMPACT_ATOMS: atom_id res chain seq x y z
N MET A 1 -3.17 25.96 13.73
CA MET A 1 -2.21 24.85 13.84
C MET A 1 -1.69 24.84 15.26
N GLY A 2 -1.78 23.71 15.97
CA GLY A 2 -1.17 23.56 17.29
C GLY A 2 0.33 23.29 17.16
N GLU A 3 1.12 23.73 18.14
CA GLU A 3 2.56 23.47 18.18
C GLU A 3 2.85 21.96 18.31
N THR A 4 3.71 21.44 17.44
CA THR A 4 4.22 20.07 17.53
C THR A 4 5.08 19.93 18.78
N ARG A 5 4.64 19.16 19.77
CA ARG A 5 5.41 18.88 20.99
C ARG A 5 6.33 17.68 20.77
N VAL A 6 7.58 17.75 21.24
CA VAL A 6 8.49 16.60 21.29
C VAL A 6 8.15 15.87 22.59
N GLY A 7 7.70 14.61 22.49
CA GLY A 7 7.29 13.81 23.65
C GLY A 7 8.49 13.40 24.52
N THR A 8 8.95 14.30 25.38
CA THR A 8 10.12 14.10 26.26
C THR A 8 9.78 14.17 27.75
N ALA A 9 8.51 14.40 28.13
CA ALA A 9 8.08 14.42 29.52
C ALA A 9 7.76 13.01 30.05
N GLU A 10 7.90 12.81 31.36
CA GLU A 10 7.40 11.61 32.05
C GLU A 10 5.88 11.49 31.81
N GLY A 11 5.45 10.40 31.15
CA GLY A 11 4.07 10.18 30.72
C GLY A 11 3.84 10.32 29.20
N ASP A 12 4.82 10.84 28.44
CA ASP A 12 4.70 11.00 26.98
C ASP A 12 4.95 9.71 26.18
N MET A 13 5.44 8.63 26.81
CA MET A 13 5.75 7.37 26.11
C MET A 13 4.51 6.70 25.50
N ASP A 14 3.33 6.98 26.03
CA ASP A 14 2.06 6.44 25.57
C ASP A 14 1.28 7.40 24.66
N LEU A 15 1.83 8.59 24.38
CA LEU A 15 1.16 9.55 23.51
C LEU A 15 1.32 9.18 22.03
N PRO A 16 0.23 9.27 21.23
CA PRO A 16 0.30 8.98 19.80
C PRO A 16 1.31 9.89 19.09
N ILE A 17 2.18 9.27 18.30
CA ILE A 17 3.19 9.98 17.53
C ILE A 17 2.51 10.75 16.40
N GLN A 18 2.67 12.07 16.39
CA GLN A 18 2.14 12.92 15.34
C GLN A 18 2.87 12.70 14.00
N LEU A 19 2.14 12.76 12.89
CA LEU A 19 2.71 12.62 11.54
C LEU A 19 3.95 13.50 11.30
N GLY A 20 3.88 14.77 11.71
CA GLY A 20 4.99 15.71 11.54
C GLY A 20 6.29 15.25 12.21
N GLN A 21 6.21 14.54 13.33
CA GLN A 21 7.39 13.99 14.00
C GLN A 21 8.01 12.82 13.24
N TRP A 22 7.18 11.96 12.62
CA TRP A 22 7.67 10.89 11.74
C TRP A 22 8.40 11.47 10.54
N LEU A 23 7.77 12.42 9.83
CA LEU A 23 8.37 13.10 8.68
C LEU A 23 9.70 13.75 9.05
N HIS A 24 9.77 14.46 10.18
CA HIS A 24 11.00 15.07 10.65
C HIS A 24 12.12 14.04 10.88
N SER A 25 11.78 12.88 11.47
CA SER A 25 12.74 11.80 11.74
C SER A 25 13.36 11.22 10.47
N PHE A 26 12.66 11.31 9.34
CA PHE A 26 13.11 10.83 8.03
C PHE A 26 13.58 11.93 7.08
N GLN A 27 13.66 13.18 7.56
CA GLN A 27 13.89 14.36 6.70
C GLN A 27 12.94 14.41 5.49
N GLY A 28 11.72 13.88 5.69
CA GLY A 28 10.70 13.79 4.67
C GLY A 28 9.73 14.96 4.73
N HIS A 29 8.93 15.08 3.68
CA HIS A 29 7.79 16.00 3.61
C HIS A 29 6.63 15.31 2.92
N GLU A 30 5.42 15.82 3.17
CA GLU A 30 4.22 15.31 2.52
C GLU A 30 4.12 15.80 1.07
N VAL A 31 3.76 14.90 0.17
CA VAL A 31 3.51 15.21 -1.24
C VAL A 31 2.06 14.88 -1.57
N LYS A 32 1.29 15.90 -1.92
CA LYS A 32 -0.09 15.73 -2.39
C LYS A 32 -0.10 15.09 -3.78
N VAL A 33 -0.98 14.12 -3.97
CA VAL A 33 -1.27 13.48 -5.26
C VAL A 33 -2.76 13.56 -5.57
N ALA A 34 -3.15 13.20 -6.81
CA ALA A 34 -4.55 13.24 -7.22
C ALA A 34 -5.43 12.27 -6.41
N ALA A 35 -6.58 12.76 -5.95
CA ALA A 35 -7.61 11.99 -5.26
C ALA A 35 -8.61 11.38 -6.25
N ASN A 36 -8.15 10.41 -7.05
CA ASN A 36 -8.97 9.76 -8.10
C ASN A 36 -9.13 8.24 -7.87
N GLY A 37 -8.81 7.77 -6.67
CA GLY A 37 -8.78 6.35 -6.32
C GLY A 37 -7.56 5.59 -6.83
N GLN A 38 -6.56 6.27 -7.39
CA GLN A 38 -5.28 5.70 -7.82
C GLN A 38 -4.10 6.30 -7.03
N CYS A 39 -4.38 6.98 -5.90
CA CYS A 39 -3.38 7.70 -5.10
C CYS A 39 -2.24 6.80 -4.63
N ALA A 40 -2.47 5.52 -4.31
CA ALA A 40 -1.38 4.64 -3.87
C ALA A 40 -0.26 4.52 -4.92
N PHE A 41 -0.59 4.36 -6.20
CA PHE A 41 0.42 4.26 -7.27
C PHE A 41 1.08 5.61 -7.57
N LEU A 42 0.34 6.72 -7.47
CA LEU A 42 0.89 8.06 -7.62
C LEU A 42 1.81 8.41 -6.44
N ALA A 43 1.39 8.16 -5.21
CA ALA A 43 2.19 8.37 -4.00
C ALA A 43 3.46 7.52 -4.05
N MET A 44 3.34 6.27 -4.52
CA MET A 44 4.52 5.42 -4.71
C MET A 44 5.49 6.01 -5.74
N LEU A 45 4.99 6.50 -6.89
CA LEU A 45 5.87 7.14 -7.86
C LEU A 45 6.55 8.39 -7.26
N ALA A 46 5.82 9.24 -6.54
CA ALA A 46 6.36 10.42 -5.87
C ALA A 46 7.47 10.07 -4.88
N SER A 47 7.27 9.05 -4.05
CA SER A 47 8.28 8.52 -3.14
C SER A 47 9.46 7.89 -3.88
N ASN A 48 9.21 7.22 -5.00
CA ASN A 48 10.25 6.57 -5.81
C ASN A 48 11.22 7.57 -6.45
N ILE A 49 10.73 8.73 -6.88
CA ILE A 49 11.55 9.78 -7.47
C ILE A 49 12.02 10.83 -6.45
N ASN A 50 11.67 10.65 -5.16
CA ASN A 50 11.93 11.62 -4.10
C ASN A 50 11.47 13.04 -4.49
N HIS A 51 10.20 13.15 -4.90
CA HIS A 51 9.61 14.38 -5.42
C HIS A 51 9.76 15.53 -4.42
N LYS A 52 10.32 16.66 -4.88
CA LYS A 52 10.69 17.79 -4.01
C LYS A 52 9.57 18.79 -3.77
N GLY A 53 8.56 18.81 -4.62
CA GLY A 53 7.43 19.73 -4.48
C GLY A 53 6.41 19.27 -3.44
N PRO A 54 5.54 20.17 -2.96
CA PRO A 54 4.44 19.82 -2.06
C PRO A 54 3.31 19.06 -2.77
N GLU A 55 3.29 19.03 -4.10
CA GLU A 55 2.29 18.35 -4.92
C GLU A 55 2.94 17.75 -6.17
N MET A 56 2.54 16.53 -6.53
CA MET A 56 2.87 15.90 -7.81
C MET A 56 1.62 15.89 -8.71
N LYS A 57 1.65 16.72 -9.76
CA LYS A 57 0.57 16.81 -10.75
C LYS A 57 0.55 15.58 -11.66
N THR A 58 -0.63 15.08 -11.96
CA THR A 58 -0.85 13.96 -12.90
C THR A 58 -0.69 14.42 -14.36
N THR A 59 0.55 14.65 -14.78
CA THR A 59 0.90 14.90 -16.19
C THR A 59 0.82 13.60 -17.00
N THR A 60 0.86 13.68 -18.33
CA THR A 60 0.89 12.50 -19.20
C THR A 60 2.06 11.56 -18.87
N THR A 61 3.24 12.11 -18.55
CA THR A 61 4.42 11.32 -18.15
C THR A 61 4.20 10.64 -16.80
N VAL A 62 3.76 11.40 -15.80
CA VAL A 62 3.46 10.84 -14.45
C VAL A 62 2.41 9.74 -14.54
N ALA A 63 1.34 9.95 -15.32
CA ALA A 63 0.30 8.96 -15.52
C ALA A 63 0.84 7.71 -16.22
N LYS A 64 1.70 7.85 -17.22
CA LYS A 64 2.33 6.72 -17.92
C LYS A 64 3.23 5.91 -16.99
N ASP A 65 4.09 6.57 -16.22
CA ASP A 65 5.07 5.91 -15.36
C ASP A 65 4.37 5.16 -14.22
N ALA A 66 3.42 5.80 -13.54
CA ALA A 66 2.65 5.16 -12.49
C ALA A 66 1.72 4.05 -13.02
N THR A 67 1.16 4.19 -14.24
CA THR A 67 0.42 3.10 -14.89
C THR A 67 1.33 1.92 -15.23
N THR A 68 2.58 2.17 -15.62
CA THR A 68 3.57 1.12 -15.88
C THR A 68 3.90 0.34 -14.61
N THR A 69 4.16 1.03 -13.50
CA THR A 69 4.36 0.38 -12.19
C THR A 69 3.13 -0.44 -11.80
N LYS A 70 1.93 0.14 -11.91
CA LYS A 70 0.67 -0.57 -11.63
C LYS A 70 0.52 -1.82 -12.50
N TRP A 71 0.89 -1.76 -13.77
CA TRP A 71 0.84 -2.90 -14.68
C TRP A 71 1.66 -4.08 -14.17
N TYR A 72 2.90 -3.81 -13.73
CA TYR A 72 3.78 -4.86 -13.19
C TYR A 72 3.27 -5.43 -11.87
N VAL A 73 2.76 -4.57 -10.98
CA VAL A 73 2.21 -4.98 -9.68
C VAL A 73 1.05 -5.95 -9.86
N TYR A 74 0.05 -5.60 -10.66
CA TYR A 74 -1.08 -6.51 -10.91
C TYR A 74 -0.67 -7.77 -11.68
N THR A 75 0.34 -7.67 -12.56
CA THR A 75 0.88 -8.86 -13.24
C THR A 75 1.53 -9.82 -12.23
N LEU A 76 2.24 -9.30 -11.23
CA LEU A 76 2.79 -10.09 -10.13
C LEU A 76 1.68 -10.70 -9.26
N MET A 77 0.65 -9.93 -8.90
CA MET A 77 -0.52 -10.43 -8.17
C MET A 77 -1.18 -11.59 -8.93
N MET A 78 -1.39 -11.45 -10.24
CA MET A 78 -1.94 -12.53 -11.07
C MET A 78 -1.04 -13.77 -11.08
N ALA A 79 0.27 -13.60 -11.19
CA ALA A 79 1.22 -14.71 -11.17
C ALA A 79 1.18 -15.50 -9.85
N ASN A 80 0.97 -14.80 -8.73
CA ASN A 80 0.96 -15.41 -7.39
C ASN A 80 -0.43 -15.87 -6.95
N LEU A 81 -1.51 -15.33 -7.53
CA LEU A 81 -2.89 -15.48 -7.04
C LEU A 81 -3.28 -16.92 -6.73
N ARG A 82 -2.95 -17.88 -7.61
CA ARG A 82 -3.26 -19.29 -7.37
C ARG A 82 -2.64 -19.81 -6.06
N LYS A 83 -1.35 -19.55 -5.87
CA LYS A 83 -0.61 -19.98 -4.67
C LYS A 83 -1.08 -19.20 -3.44
N ASP A 84 -1.39 -17.91 -3.60
CA ASP A 84 -1.88 -17.09 -2.50
C ASP A 84 -3.26 -17.55 -2.00
N VAL A 85 -4.12 -18.05 -2.90
CA VAL A 85 -5.39 -18.71 -2.53
C VAL A 85 -5.14 -20.06 -1.86
N GLU A 86 -4.22 -20.88 -2.38
CA GLU A 86 -3.87 -22.19 -1.80
C GLU A 86 -3.27 -22.06 -0.38
N LEU A 87 -2.59 -20.95 -0.10
CA LEU A 87 -1.99 -20.62 1.20
C LEU A 87 -2.92 -19.82 2.13
N ASP A 88 -4.17 -19.59 1.74
CA ASP A 88 -5.17 -18.83 2.49
C ASP A 88 -4.74 -17.37 2.78
N LEU A 89 -3.85 -16.82 1.96
CA LEU A 89 -3.40 -15.43 2.01
C LEU A 89 -4.39 -14.49 1.32
N VAL A 90 -5.13 -15.02 0.36
CA VAL A 90 -6.21 -14.35 -0.36
C VAL A 90 -7.44 -15.24 -0.29
N ASN A 91 -8.51 -14.74 0.34
CA ASN A 91 -9.83 -15.35 0.25
C ASN A 91 -10.57 -14.76 -0.96
N PRO A 92 -10.68 -15.49 -2.08
CA PRO A 92 -11.19 -14.91 -3.32
C PRO A 92 -12.67 -14.56 -3.24
N ILE A 93 -13.44 -15.25 -2.38
CA ILE A 93 -14.86 -14.97 -2.16
C ILE A 93 -15.05 -13.61 -1.46
N GLU A 94 -14.24 -13.33 -0.45
CA GLU A 94 -14.30 -12.06 0.27
C GLU A 94 -13.77 -10.91 -0.59
N GLU A 95 -12.65 -11.11 -1.30
CA GLU A 95 -12.10 -10.08 -2.17
C GLU A 95 -13.07 -9.71 -3.31
N CYS A 96 -13.69 -10.69 -3.98
CA CYS A 96 -14.73 -10.39 -4.98
C CYS A 96 -15.93 -9.63 -4.38
N ALA A 97 -16.38 -9.99 -3.18
CA ALA A 97 -17.49 -9.32 -2.51
C ALA A 97 -17.17 -7.87 -2.15
N LYS A 98 -15.92 -7.58 -1.75
CA LYS A 98 -15.45 -6.21 -1.50
C LYS A 98 -15.40 -5.37 -2.78
N LEU A 99 -14.88 -5.95 -3.87
CA LEU A 99 -14.76 -5.26 -5.16
C LEU A 99 -16.13 -4.92 -5.77
N TYR A 100 -17.10 -5.84 -5.65
CA TYR A 100 -18.42 -5.74 -6.28
C TYR A 100 -19.56 -5.95 -5.26
N PRO A 101 -19.77 -5.03 -4.31
CA PRO A 101 -20.70 -5.22 -3.18
C PRO A 101 -22.17 -5.33 -3.60
N GLY A 102 -22.54 -4.85 -4.80
CA GLY A 102 -23.89 -4.94 -5.35
C GLY A 102 -24.17 -6.21 -6.15
N GLN A 103 -23.18 -7.08 -6.36
CA GLN A 103 -23.36 -8.32 -7.12
C GLN A 103 -23.67 -9.51 -6.19
N PRO A 104 -24.42 -10.52 -6.66
CA PRO A 104 -24.64 -11.74 -5.90
C PRO A 104 -23.30 -12.39 -5.51
N ARG A 105 -23.17 -12.75 -4.23
CA ARG A 105 -21.94 -13.35 -3.73
C ARG A 105 -21.75 -14.74 -4.35
N HIS A 106 -20.69 -14.90 -5.10
CA HIS A 106 -20.24 -16.21 -5.56
C HIS A 106 -19.71 -17.01 -4.36
N THR A 107 -20.01 -18.32 -4.32
CA THR A 107 -19.62 -19.21 -3.21
C THR A 107 -18.52 -20.20 -3.58
N LEU A 108 -18.14 -20.26 -4.85
CA LEU A 108 -17.14 -21.21 -5.37
C LEU A 108 -15.77 -20.54 -5.49
N VAL A 109 -14.79 -21.03 -4.72
CA VAL A 109 -13.40 -20.54 -4.72
C VAL A 109 -12.81 -20.44 -6.13
N ASN A 110 -12.94 -21.49 -6.95
CA ASN A 110 -12.37 -21.46 -8.31
C ASN A 110 -13.03 -20.40 -9.20
N GLY A 111 -14.34 -20.21 -9.06
CA GLY A 111 -15.09 -19.21 -9.83
C GLY A 111 -14.71 -17.79 -9.43
N THR A 112 -14.56 -17.52 -8.14
CA THR A 112 -14.13 -16.22 -7.63
C THR A 112 -12.67 -15.94 -7.95
N THR A 113 -11.78 -16.93 -7.89
CA THR A 113 -10.39 -16.78 -8.34
C THR A 113 -10.32 -16.41 -9.81
N ALA A 114 -11.11 -17.03 -10.68
CA ALA A 114 -11.19 -16.65 -12.09
C ALA A 114 -11.72 -15.21 -12.28
N ALA A 115 -12.72 -14.79 -11.50
CA ALA A 115 -13.22 -13.42 -11.53
C ALA A 115 -12.16 -12.40 -11.07
N LEU A 116 -11.35 -12.74 -10.06
CA LEU A 116 -10.22 -11.90 -9.64
C LEU A 116 -9.17 -11.75 -10.75
N TYR A 117 -8.84 -12.82 -11.49
CA TYR A 117 -7.94 -12.71 -12.64
C TYR A 117 -8.44 -11.70 -13.68
N VAL A 118 -9.74 -11.74 -14.01
CA VAL A 118 -10.35 -10.78 -14.95
C VAL A 118 -10.33 -9.36 -14.39
N HIS A 119 -10.61 -9.19 -13.10
CA HIS A 119 -10.54 -7.89 -12.44
C HIS A 119 -9.13 -7.31 -12.49
N TYR A 120 -8.10 -8.08 -12.10
CA TYR A 120 -6.71 -7.63 -12.11
C TYR A 120 -6.20 -7.33 -13.52
N ASP A 121 -6.58 -8.12 -14.53
CA ASP A 121 -6.22 -7.82 -15.92
C ASP A 121 -6.86 -6.50 -16.41
N THR A 122 -8.07 -6.20 -15.97
CA THR A 122 -8.71 -4.91 -16.28
C THR A 122 -8.04 -3.76 -15.50
N ALA A 123 -7.77 -3.96 -14.21
CA ALA A 123 -7.20 -2.95 -13.33
C ALA A 123 -5.79 -2.52 -13.77
N ARG A 124 -4.97 -3.45 -14.24
CA ARG A 124 -3.59 -3.21 -14.71
C ARG A 124 -3.52 -2.39 -15.99
N GLN A 125 -4.55 -2.46 -16.84
CA GLN A 125 -4.64 -1.72 -18.10
C GLN A 125 -5.21 -0.30 -17.93
N ARG A 126 -5.99 -0.07 -16.86
CA ARG A 126 -6.58 1.24 -16.59
C ARG A 126 -5.48 2.27 -16.31
N SER A 127 -5.54 3.44 -16.94
CA SER A 127 -4.60 4.52 -16.59
C SER A 127 -4.83 5.00 -15.15
N VAL A 128 -3.74 5.34 -14.42
CA VAL A 128 -3.86 6.00 -13.11
C VAL A 128 -4.41 7.42 -13.18
N GLY A 129 -4.51 8.00 -14.38
CA GLY A 129 -5.17 9.29 -14.59
C GLY A 129 -6.70 9.23 -14.54
N MET A 130 -7.28 8.03 -14.54
CA MET A 130 -8.73 7.83 -14.51
C MET A 130 -9.25 7.68 -13.09
N ASN A 131 -10.48 8.12 -12.86
CA ASN A 131 -11.17 7.90 -11.60
C ASN A 131 -11.64 6.44 -11.47
N VAL A 132 -11.56 5.90 -10.26
CA VAL A 132 -12.11 4.59 -9.91
C VAL A 132 -12.99 4.65 -8.65
N PRO A 133 -13.99 3.77 -8.52
CA PRO A 133 -14.80 3.69 -7.30
C PRO A 133 -13.96 3.26 -6.09
N ALA A 134 -14.43 3.59 -4.90
CA ALA A 134 -13.77 3.25 -3.63
C ALA A 134 -13.52 1.75 -3.44
N SER A 135 -14.41 0.91 -3.95
CA SER A 135 -14.22 -0.54 -3.90
C SER A 135 -13.01 -1.03 -4.71
N PHE A 136 -12.43 -0.21 -5.60
CA PHE A 136 -11.25 -0.54 -6.42
C PHE A 136 -9.99 0.21 -5.98
N TRP A 137 -10.00 0.84 -4.81
CA TRP A 137 -8.80 1.46 -4.26
C TRP A 137 -7.78 0.39 -3.92
N ALA A 138 -6.50 0.72 -4.10
CA ALA A 138 -5.42 -0.16 -3.73
C ALA A 138 -5.46 -0.41 -2.22
N GLY A 139 -5.47 -1.68 -1.82
CA GLY A 139 -5.50 -2.10 -0.44
C GLY A 139 -4.23 -2.85 -0.03
N PRO A 140 -4.30 -3.63 1.07
CA PRO A 140 -3.17 -4.41 1.55
C PRO A 140 -2.58 -5.35 0.50
N HIS A 141 -3.38 -5.95 -0.38
CA HIS A 141 -2.90 -6.87 -1.43
C HIS A 141 -2.03 -6.16 -2.46
N GLU A 142 -2.45 -5.00 -2.95
CA GLU A 142 -1.65 -4.17 -3.85
C GLU A 142 -0.37 -3.65 -3.17
N LEU A 143 -0.44 -3.18 -1.92
CA LEU A 143 0.72 -2.66 -1.18
C LEU A 143 1.76 -3.75 -0.91
N ARG A 144 1.31 -4.96 -0.60
CA ARG A 144 2.13 -6.17 -0.50
C ARG A 144 2.84 -6.47 -1.82
N ALA A 145 2.10 -6.51 -2.93
CA ALA A 145 2.68 -6.74 -4.25
C ALA A 145 3.61 -5.61 -4.70
N LEU A 146 3.33 -4.36 -4.34
CA LEU A 146 4.23 -3.21 -4.54
C LEU A 146 5.56 -3.40 -3.83
N ALA A 147 5.55 -3.80 -2.56
CA ALA A 147 6.77 -4.07 -1.79
C ALA A 147 7.60 -5.20 -2.43
N GLN A 148 6.93 -6.26 -2.89
CA GLN A 148 7.56 -7.37 -3.59
C GLN A 148 8.17 -6.94 -4.94
N TYR A 149 7.43 -6.14 -5.73
CA TYR A 149 7.90 -5.64 -7.01
C TYR A 149 9.13 -4.72 -6.86
N LEU A 150 9.09 -3.80 -5.90
CA LEU A 150 10.17 -2.84 -5.65
C LEU A 150 11.38 -3.44 -4.95
N ARG A 151 11.25 -4.64 -4.37
CA ARG A 151 12.30 -5.29 -3.57
C ARG A 151 12.72 -4.45 -2.34
N GLU A 152 11.80 -3.65 -1.84
CA GLU A 152 12.00 -2.74 -0.71
C GLU A 152 10.75 -2.76 0.20
N PRO A 153 10.92 -2.58 1.52
CA PRO A 153 9.77 -2.41 2.41
C PRO A 153 9.06 -1.09 2.12
N ILE A 154 7.74 -1.12 2.12
CA ILE A 154 6.91 0.09 2.02
C ILE A 154 6.39 0.43 3.42
N ILE A 155 6.62 1.68 3.81
CA ILE A 155 6.10 2.23 5.06
C ILE A 155 4.91 3.11 4.73
N VAL A 156 3.78 2.81 5.36
CA VAL A 156 2.53 3.55 5.25
C VAL A 156 2.22 4.15 6.61
N PHE A 157 1.92 5.44 6.67
CA PHE A 157 1.33 6.01 7.87
C PHE A 157 -0.17 6.19 7.68
N ASP A 158 -0.92 5.54 8.54
CA ASP A 158 -2.34 5.79 8.78
C ASP A 158 -2.46 6.91 9.82
N VAL A 159 -3.29 7.92 9.57
CA VAL A 159 -3.26 9.21 10.25
C VAL A 159 -4.68 9.58 10.63
N SER A 160 -4.90 9.79 11.92
CA SER A 160 -6.19 10.20 12.46
C SER A 160 -6.50 11.65 12.11
N GLU A 161 -7.75 12.06 12.33
CA GLU A 161 -8.16 13.47 12.22
C GLU A 161 -7.34 14.40 13.15
N ASN A 162 -6.81 13.86 14.25
CA ASN A 162 -5.96 14.57 15.21
C ASN A 162 -4.47 14.52 14.87
N THR A 163 -4.13 14.09 13.64
CA THR A 163 -2.75 13.92 13.14
C THR A 163 -1.93 12.83 13.82
N ASP A 164 -2.56 11.99 14.63
CA ASP A 164 -1.95 10.79 15.23
C ASP A 164 -1.63 9.79 14.14
N ALA A 165 -0.37 9.35 14.03
CA ALA A 165 0.07 8.49 12.96
C ALA A 165 0.45 7.08 13.47
N HIS A 166 -0.22 6.08 12.92
CA HIS A 166 0.08 4.67 13.06
C HIS A 166 0.84 4.15 11.84
N MET A 167 2.00 3.51 12.08
CA MET A 167 2.83 3.00 11.01
C MET A 167 2.51 1.55 10.68
N GLN A 168 2.20 1.29 9.41
CA GLN A 168 2.12 -0.04 8.82
C GLN A 168 3.35 -0.28 7.95
N ARG A 169 3.89 -1.50 8.01
CA ARG A 169 5.02 -1.90 7.16
C ARG A 169 4.65 -3.10 6.30
N TYR A 170 4.77 -2.92 4.99
CA TYR A 170 4.59 -3.95 3.98
C TYR A 170 5.97 -4.46 3.53
N CYS A 171 6.16 -5.77 3.56
CA CYS A 171 7.41 -6.45 3.21
C CYS A 171 7.12 -7.69 2.39
N TYR A 172 8.16 -8.41 1.99
CA TYR A 172 8.05 -9.72 1.38
C TYR A 172 9.01 -10.72 2.02
N LYS A 173 8.68 -12.00 1.94
CA LYS A 173 9.47 -13.12 2.47
C LYS A 173 9.28 -14.35 1.59
N HIS A 174 10.32 -15.17 1.48
CA HIS A 174 10.22 -16.48 0.85
C HIS A 174 9.61 -17.51 1.83
N TYR A 175 8.63 -18.27 1.37
CA TYR A 175 8.07 -19.46 2.01
C TYR A 175 8.49 -20.69 1.22
N ARG A 176 9.06 -21.69 1.91
CA ARG A 176 9.31 -22.99 1.30
C ARG A 176 8.00 -23.78 1.27
N LEU A 177 7.54 -24.13 0.08
CA LEU A 177 6.37 -24.98 -0.13
C LEU A 177 6.70 -26.45 0.13
N ALA A 178 5.65 -27.27 0.36
CA ALA A 178 5.78 -28.70 0.65
C ALA A 178 6.41 -29.50 -0.52
N ASP A 179 6.30 -28.99 -1.75
CA ASP A 179 6.93 -29.54 -2.95
C ASP A 179 8.42 -29.19 -3.08
N GLY A 180 8.97 -28.45 -2.11
CA GLY A 180 10.36 -28.00 -2.10
C GLY A 180 10.64 -26.81 -3.02
N THR A 181 9.63 -26.09 -3.51
CA THR A 181 9.81 -24.80 -4.21
C THR A 181 9.70 -23.62 -3.26
N ASP A 182 10.31 -22.48 -3.61
CA ASP A 182 10.13 -21.24 -2.86
C ASP A 182 8.99 -20.42 -3.47
N HIS A 183 8.06 -19.96 -2.64
CA HIS A 183 7.02 -19.01 -2.98
C HIS A 183 7.26 -17.70 -2.23
N GLU A 184 7.41 -16.61 -2.97
CA GLU A 184 7.61 -15.30 -2.36
C GLU A 184 6.24 -14.69 -2.02
N VAL A 185 6.03 -14.51 -0.72
CA VAL A 185 4.79 -13.99 -0.13
C VAL A 185 5.06 -12.61 0.43
N ALA A 186 4.16 -11.69 0.14
CA ALA A 186 4.17 -10.39 0.76
C ALA A 186 3.35 -10.38 2.07
N LEU A 187 3.83 -9.62 3.06
CA LEU A 187 3.33 -9.61 4.44
C LEU A 187 3.14 -8.17 4.91
N GLU A 188 2.09 -7.95 5.69
CA GLU A 188 1.88 -6.73 6.47
C GLU A 188 2.29 -6.99 7.92
N ARG A 189 3.03 -6.06 8.53
CA ARG A 189 3.38 -6.12 9.96
C ARG A 189 2.98 -4.82 10.65
N PRO A 190 2.12 -4.87 11.69
CA PRO A 190 1.97 -3.75 12.60
C PRO A 190 3.30 -3.54 13.33
N SER A 191 3.72 -2.28 13.47
CA SER A 191 4.98 -1.94 14.12
C SER A 191 4.71 -1.41 15.52
N PRO A 192 5.38 -1.91 16.57
CA PRO A 192 5.36 -1.27 17.88
C PRO A 192 5.90 0.16 17.80
N THR A 193 5.36 1.07 18.61
CA THR A 193 5.77 2.48 18.70
C THR A 193 7.29 2.65 18.93
N GLU A 194 7.94 1.66 19.55
CA GLU A 194 9.38 1.61 19.83
C GLU A 194 10.31 1.41 18.60
N THR A 195 9.77 1.22 17.39
CA THR A 195 10.57 0.83 16.21
C THR A 195 11.39 1.98 15.60
N ARG A 196 11.30 3.22 16.12
CA ARG A 196 12.01 4.40 15.60
C ARG A 196 13.53 4.21 15.42
N LEU A 197 14.20 3.57 16.38
CA LEU A 197 15.67 3.41 16.37
C LEU A 197 16.19 2.35 15.39
N ASN A 198 15.35 1.39 14.98
CA ASN A 198 15.75 0.32 14.05
C ASN A 198 15.44 0.63 12.57
N ILE A 199 14.61 1.64 12.29
CA ILE A 199 14.20 1.98 10.91
C ILE A 199 15.17 2.98 10.27
N SER A 200 15.85 3.83 11.05
CA SER A 200 16.84 4.78 10.53
C SER A 200 18.04 4.13 9.83
N GLY A 201 18.30 2.84 10.08
CA GLY A 201 19.32 2.03 9.39
C GLY A 201 18.80 1.25 8.17
N ILE A 202 17.49 1.26 7.90
CA ILE A 202 16.87 0.61 6.76
C ILE A 202 16.40 1.72 5.82
N ALA A 203 17.05 1.86 4.67
CA ALA A 203 16.59 2.76 3.61
C ALA A 203 15.22 2.28 3.07
N GLY A 204 14.13 2.68 3.74
CA GLY A 204 12.76 2.44 3.32
C GLY A 204 12.19 3.68 2.63
N ARG A 205 11.36 3.47 1.61
CA ARG A 205 10.59 4.56 0.98
C ARG A 205 9.28 4.75 1.75
N TYR A 206 8.97 6.01 2.08
CA TYR A 206 7.84 6.37 2.92
C TYR A 206 6.66 6.81 2.05
N MET A 207 5.47 6.33 2.35
CA MET A 207 4.23 6.70 1.69
C MET A 207 3.22 7.21 2.72
N LEU A 208 2.56 8.32 2.40
CA LEU A 208 1.52 8.93 3.24
C LEU A 208 0.19 8.96 2.50
N SER A 209 -0.86 8.43 3.12
CA SER A 209 -2.28 8.73 2.79
C SER A 209 -3.21 8.18 3.88
N PRO A 210 -4.04 9.03 4.55
CA PRO A 210 -5.41 8.65 4.99
C PRO A 210 -6.35 9.90 5.23
N PRO A 211 -7.68 9.82 5.51
CA PRO A 211 -8.43 8.83 6.35
C PRO A 211 -9.23 7.73 5.64
N SER A 212 -9.44 7.75 4.32
CA SER A 212 -10.04 6.60 3.64
C SER A 212 -9.46 6.28 2.26
N TRP A 213 -8.37 6.95 1.85
CA TRP A 213 -7.51 6.70 0.69
C TRP A 213 -8.05 7.10 -0.70
N CYS A 214 -7.94 8.41 -0.97
CA CYS A 214 -8.66 9.17 -2.01
C CYS A 214 -10.15 9.35 -1.67
#